data_AF-A0A1I4JP89-F1
#
_entry.id   AF-A0A1I4JP89-F1
#
_cell.length_a   1.000
_cell.length_b   1.000
_cell.length_c   1.000
_cell.angle_alpha   90.00
_cell.angle_beta   90.00
_cell.angle_gamma   90.00
#
_symmetry.space_group_name_H-M   'P 1'
#
loop_
_entity.id
_entity.type
_entity.pdbx_description
1 polymer ?
#
loop_
_entity_poly.entity_id
_entity_poly.type
_entity_poly.pdbx_seq_one_letter_code
_entity_poly.pdbx_strand_id
1 'polypeptide(L)'
;MEFFNVWIRNGLVFVRPCVDDVRFKVYENDVWVASGLDDDGVLVTLQERKPNTILTIEYLFENKLGREHFPLISYYAIRERNYQAGDILVASDNLKSELTGYMGHSALVINENELIESPGLGPAIIRSSIKQFLDKHPVHAQFRPVQSEVGEKVAQYAIEYYQKYKLNVEKGIHKPTFSFDLSQELDDPWDKIYCSKLVWICYHFGANYTFENDHLWFSPEDLYHQLLENQDFELVYQHQNVKFLIDT
;
A
#
# COMPACT_ATOMS: atom_id res chain seq x y z
N MET A 1 4.45 -2.02 28.14
CA MET A 1 4.48 -3.48 28.33
C MET A 1 3.12 -3.95 27.86
N GLU A 2 3.07 -4.77 26.81
CA GLU A 2 1.81 -5.29 26.26
C GLU A 2 1.38 -6.50 27.10
N PHE A 3 0.17 -6.45 27.66
CA PHE A 3 -0.39 -7.56 28.44
C PHE A 3 -0.94 -8.68 27.56
N PHE A 4 -1.18 -8.40 26.27
CA PHE A 4 -1.79 -9.32 25.34
C PHE A 4 -1.03 -9.40 24.02
N ASN A 5 -0.89 -10.61 23.50
CA ASN A 5 -0.57 -10.86 22.11
C ASN A 5 -1.88 -11.02 21.32
N VAL A 6 -2.01 -10.27 20.23
CA VAL A 6 -3.16 -10.35 19.31
C VAL A 6 -2.67 -10.66 17.90
N TRP A 7 -3.20 -11.71 17.28
CA TRP A 7 -2.86 -12.08 15.90
C TRP A 7 -4.04 -12.69 15.15
N ILE A 8 -3.96 -12.71 13.82
CA ILE A 8 -5.01 -13.25 12.95
C ILE A 8 -4.51 -14.53 12.28
N ARG A 9 -5.33 -15.59 12.29
CA ARG A 9 -5.06 -16.82 11.53
C ARG A 9 -6.37 -17.38 10.96
N ASN A 10 -6.39 -17.65 9.65
CA ASN A 10 -7.54 -18.24 8.94
C ASN A 10 -8.88 -17.52 9.20
N GLY A 11 -8.88 -16.19 9.23
CA GLY A 11 -10.12 -15.44 9.43
C GLY A 11 -10.44 -15.10 10.89
N LEU A 12 -9.78 -15.76 11.84
CA LEU A 12 -10.08 -15.68 13.27
C LEU A 12 -9.01 -14.85 13.98
N VAL A 13 -9.44 -14.04 14.96
CA VAL A 13 -8.53 -13.28 15.81
C VAL A 13 -8.25 -14.08 17.07
N PHE A 14 -6.98 -14.19 17.42
CA PHE A 14 -6.51 -14.84 18.62
C PHE A 14 -6.03 -13.75 19.57
N VAL A 15 -6.53 -13.80 20.80
CA VAL A 15 -6.13 -12.89 21.88
C VAL A 15 -5.59 -13.75 23.01
N ARG A 16 -4.31 -13.58 23.35
CA ARG A 16 -3.66 -14.37 24.40
C ARG A 16 -2.93 -13.48 25.39
N PRO A 17 -3.20 -13.62 26.70
CA PRO A 17 -2.41 -12.98 27.73
C PRO A 17 -0.93 -13.35 27.67
N CYS A 18 -0.09 -12.39 28.04
CA CYS A 18 1.35 -12.58 28.28
C CYS A 18 1.66 -12.83 29.76
N VAL A 19 0.64 -12.82 30.63
CA VAL A 19 0.74 -12.94 32.09
C VAL A 19 -0.34 -13.88 32.61
N ASP A 20 -0.05 -14.52 33.74
CA ASP A 20 -1.00 -15.40 34.45
C ASP A 20 -1.96 -14.56 35.32
N ASP A 21 -3.03 -15.19 35.82
CA ASP A 21 -4.02 -14.59 36.74
C ASP A 21 -4.71 -13.30 36.22
N VAL A 22 -4.89 -13.18 34.90
CA VAL A 22 -5.60 -12.05 34.28
C VAL A 22 -7.01 -12.45 33.86
N ARG A 23 -7.99 -11.58 34.14
CA ARG A 23 -9.35 -11.72 33.61
C ARG A 23 -9.59 -10.64 32.59
N PHE A 24 -10.14 -10.98 31.44
CA PHE A 24 -10.28 -10.00 30.38
C PHE A 24 -11.54 -10.17 29.54
N LYS A 25 -11.95 -9.06 28.94
CA LYS A 25 -13.03 -8.96 27.96
C LYS A 25 -12.50 -8.34 26.70
N VAL A 26 -12.92 -8.88 25.58
CA VAL A 26 -12.58 -8.38 24.25
C VAL A 26 -13.82 -7.73 23.65
N TYR A 27 -13.65 -6.54 23.09
CA TYR A 27 -14.67 -5.77 22.42
C TYR A 27 -14.22 -5.46 20.98
N GLU A 28 -15.12 -5.59 20.02
CA GLU A 28 -14.97 -5.15 18.63
C GLU A 28 -15.78 -3.87 18.45
N ASN A 29 -15.12 -2.73 18.21
CA ASN A 29 -15.80 -1.43 18.07
C ASN A 29 -16.81 -1.16 19.20
N ASP A 30 -16.36 -1.35 20.45
CA ASP A 30 -17.14 -1.23 21.69
C ASP A 30 -18.26 -2.28 21.89
N VAL A 31 -18.41 -3.24 20.97
CA VAL A 31 -19.32 -4.37 21.13
C VAL A 31 -18.60 -5.55 21.76
N TRP A 32 -19.10 -6.05 22.88
CA TRP A 32 -18.51 -7.22 23.55
C TRP A 32 -18.60 -8.47 22.67
N VAL A 33 -17.46 -9.16 22.49
CA VAL A 33 -17.36 -10.35 21.61
C VAL A 33 -16.83 -11.59 22.31
N ALA A 34 -15.99 -11.46 23.34
CA ALA A 34 -15.45 -12.59 24.08
C ALA A 34 -14.96 -12.20 25.48
N SER A 35 -14.71 -13.20 26.31
CA SER A 35 -14.03 -13.06 27.61
C SER A 35 -13.15 -14.26 27.88
N GLY A 36 -12.00 -14.04 28.52
CA GLY A 36 -11.07 -15.09 28.90
C GLY A 36 -10.61 -14.96 30.36
N LEU A 37 -9.99 -16.03 30.82
CA LEU A 37 -9.39 -16.17 32.14
C LEU A 37 -7.99 -16.76 31.94
N ASP A 38 -7.00 -16.23 32.66
CA ASP A 38 -5.64 -16.74 32.73
C ASP A 38 -4.99 -16.88 31.34
N ASP A 39 -4.09 -17.85 31.13
CA ASP A 39 -3.23 -17.91 29.94
C ASP A 39 -3.83 -18.66 28.72
N ASP A 40 -5.07 -19.16 28.87
CA ASP A 40 -5.79 -19.97 27.87
C ASP A 40 -6.03 -19.21 26.55
N GLY A 41 -6.14 -17.88 26.63
CA GLY A 41 -6.49 -17.03 25.49
C GLY A 41 -7.91 -17.25 24.98
N VAL A 42 -8.32 -16.48 23.98
CA VAL A 42 -9.64 -16.59 23.35
C VAL A 42 -9.55 -16.44 21.84
N LEU A 43 -10.47 -17.13 21.17
CA LEU A 43 -10.73 -16.99 19.76
C LEU A 43 -11.90 -16.03 19.57
N VAL A 44 -11.70 -14.99 18.76
CA VAL A 44 -12.71 -13.98 18.44
C VAL A 44 -13.07 -14.09 16.98
N THR A 45 -14.35 -14.29 16.70
CA THR A 45 -14.94 -14.15 15.38
C THR A 45 -15.41 -12.71 15.23
N LEU A 46 -14.85 -11.99 14.26
CA LEU A 46 -15.26 -10.62 13.96
C LEU A 46 -16.65 -10.62 13.33
N GLN A 47 -17.53 -9.75 13.79
CA GLN A 47 -18.90 -9.63 13.31
C GLN A 47 -18.94 -9.03 11.91
N GLU A 48 -18.16 -7.97 11.66
CA GLU A 48 -17.99 -7.35 10.33
C GLU A 48 -16.58 -6.80 10.18
N ARG A 49 -15.79 -7.32 9.24
CA ARG A 49 -14.43 -6.82 8.98
C ARG A 49 -14.49 -5.45 8.30
N LYS A 50 -14.37 -4.39 9.10
CA LYS A 50 -14.25 -3.02 8.61
C LYS A 50 -12.79 -2.56 8.67
N PRO A 51 -12.31 -1.72 7.74
CA PRO A 51 -10.93 -1.22 7.72
C PRO A 51 -10.50 -0.52 9.03
N ASN A 52 -11.46 0.02 9.77
CA ASN A 52 -11.29 0.73 11.03
C ASN A 52 -11.69 -0.11 12.27
N THR A 53 -11.68 -1.44 12.17
CA THR A 53 -12.05 -2.29 13.31
C THR A 53 -11.04 -2.11 14.44
N ILE A 54 -11.48 -1.71 15.61
CA ILE A 54 -10.64 -1.63 16.82
C ILE A 54 -11.05 -2.77 17.75
N LEU A 55 -10.09 -3.61 18.10
CA LEU A 55 -10.24 -4.48 19.27
C LEU A 55 -9.82 -3.74 20.52
N THR A 56 -10.71 -3.68 21.49
CA THR A 56 -10.41 -3.19 22.83
C THR A 56 -10.39 -4.37 23.78
N ILE A 57 -9.31 -4.51 24.55
CA ILE A 57 -9.20 -5.52 25.60
C ILE A 57 -9.25 -4.79 26.94
N GLU A 58 -10.30 -5.05 27.72
CA GLU A 58 -10.37 -4.62 29.11
C GLU A 58 -9.94 -5.77 30.00
N TYR A 59 -9.09 -5.51 30.98
CA TYR A 59 -8.56 -6.56 31.85
C TYR A 59 -8.47 -6.15 33.31
N LEU A 60 -8.44 -7.16 34.17
CA LEU A 60 -8.20 -7.05 35.61
C LEU A 60 -6.98 -7.91 35.95
N PHE A 61 -5.92 -7.28 36.43
CA PHE A 61 -4.69 -7.92 36.88
C PHE A 61 -4.28 -7.30 38.23
N GLU A 62 -4.01 -8.12 39.25
CA GLU A 62 -3.65 -7.65 40.61
C GLU A 62 -4.62 -6.57 41.18
N ASN A 63 -5.93 -6.75 40.99
CA ASN A 63 -6.98 -5.78 41.36
C ASN A 63 -6.89 -4.41 40.67
N LYS A 64 -6.14 -4.29 39.57
CA LYS A 64 -6.09 -3.08 38.73
C LYS A 64 -6.79 -3.33 37.41
N LEU A 65 -7.68 -2.40 37.06
CA LEU A 65 -8.33 -2.39 35.76
C LEU A 65 -7.39 -1.73 34.73
N GLY A 66 -7.23 -2.36 33.58
CA GLY A 66 -6.47 -1.84 32.45
C GLY A 66 -7.26 -1.97 31.15
N ARG A 67 -6.79 -1.26 30.14
CA ARG A 67 -7.36 -1.31 28.79
C ARG A 67 -6.25 -1.19 27.75
N GLU A 68 -6.29 -2.05 26.74
CA GLU A 68 -5.41 -2.01 25.57
C GLU A 68 -6.23 -1.95 24.29
N HIS A 69 -5.73 -1.22 23.30
CA HIS A 69 -6.38 -1.02 22.01
C HIS A 69 -5.52 -1.58 20.88
N PHE A 70 -6.13 -2.41 20.05
CA PHE A 70 -5.51 -3.07 18.91
C PHE A 70 -6.29 -2.71 17.66
N PRO A 71 -5.81 -1.74 16.86
CA PRO A 71 -6.41 -1.48 15.55
C PRO A 71 -6.21 -2.72 14.67
N LEU A 72 -7.29 -3.43 14.38
CA LEU A 72 -7.31 -4.50 13.39
C LEU A 72 -7.49 -3.86 12.03
N ILE A 73 -6.38 -3.42 11.45
CA ILE A 73 -6.40 -2.99 10.06
C ILE A 73 -6.61 -4.23 9.22
N SER A 74 -7.86 -4.46 8.79
CA SER A 74 -8.22 -5.59 7.94
C SER A 74 -7.73 -5.31 6.51
N TYR A 75 -6.44 -5.53 6.26
CA TYR A 75 -5.79 -5.34 4.96
C TYR A 75 -6.17 -6.41 3.91
N TYR A 76 -7.36 -7.02 4.02
CA TYR A 76 -7.81 -8.02 3.06
C TYR A 76 -8.80 -7.40 2.09
N ALA A 77 -8.42 -7.40 0.82
CA ALA A 77 -9.22 -7.06 -0.35
C ALA A 77 -10.72 -7.32 -0.14
N ILE A 78 -11.52 -6.26 -0.14
CA ILE A 78 -12.99 -6.33 0.03
C ILE A 78 -13.65 -6.92 -1.24
N ARG A 79 -12.89 -7.09 -2.34
CA ARG A 79 -13.38 -7.59 -3.63
C ARG A 79 -12.49 -8.66 -4.24
N GLU A 80 -13.06 -9.43 -5.17
CA GLU A 80 -12.29 -10.28 -6.10
C GLU A 80 -11.22 -9.42 -6.79
N ARG A 81 -9.98 -9.89 -6.72
CA ARG A 81 -8.82 -9.15 -7.19
C ARG A 81 -8.84 -9.06 -8.72
N ASN A 82 -9.30 -7.92 -9.22
CA ASN A 82 -9.21 -7.54 -10.62
C ASN A 82 -8.35 -6.28 -10.78
N TYR A 83 -7.99 -5.96 -12.02
CA TYR A 83 -7.17 -4.81 -12.36
C TYR A 83 -7.92 -3.90 -13.30
N GLN A 84 -7.81 -2.59 -13.07
CA GLN A 84 -8.46 -1.57 -13.88
C GLN A 84 -7.49 -0.44 -14.20
N ALA A 85 -7.79 0.28 -15.29
CA ALA A 85 -7.07 1.47 -15.69
C ALA A 85 -6.98 2.46 -14.52
N GLY A 86 -5.76 2.92 -14.23
CA GLY A 86 -5.48 3.83 -13.14
C GLY A 86 -5.08 3.16 -11.83
N ASP A 87 -5.19 1.83 -11.69
CA ASP A 87 -4.79 1.19 -10.44
C ASP A 87 -3.32 1.46 -10.08
N ILE A 88 -3.19 1.80 -8.80
CA ILE A 88 -2.06 1.95 -7.89
C ILE A 88 -1.33 0.69 -7.44
N LEU A 89 -0.33 0.13 -8.13
CA LEU A 89 0.45 -0.95 -7.50
C LEU A 89 1.66 -0.38 -6.75
N VAL A 90 1.72 -0.61 -5.44
CA VAL A 90 2.81 -0.15 -4.58
C VAL A 90 3.39 -1.31 -3.79
N ALA A 91 4.63 -1.67 -4.09
CA ALA A 91 5.37 -2.76 -3.47
C ALA A 91 6.30 -2.24 -2.38
N SER A 92 6.34 -2.94 -1.24
CA SER A 92 7.32 -2.69 -0.18
C SER A 92 8.48 -3.68 -0.22
N ASP A 93 8.45 -4.67 -1.10
CA ASP A 93 9.59 -5.56 -1.32
C ASP A 93 10.62 -4.98 -2.29
N ASN A 94 11.84 -5.51 -2.16
CA ASN A 94 12.95 -5.15 -3.01
C ASN A 94 13.61 -6.42 -3.54
N LEU A 95 14.10 -6.39 -4.78
CA LEU A 95 14.89 -7.48 -5.36
C LEU A 95 16.11 -7.83 -4.50
N LYS A 96 16.63 -6.86 -3.73
CA LYS A 96 17.55 -7.12 -2.62
C LYS A 96 16.75 -7.19 -1.33
N SER A 97 16.46 -8.41 -0.87
CA SER A 97 15.61 -8.67 0.32
C SER A 97 16.02 -7.88 1.57
N GLU A 98 17.30 -7.52 1.70
CA GLU A 98 17.87 -6.70 2.79
C GLU A 98 17.32 -5.26 2.87
N LEU A 99 16.74 -4.74 1.77
CA LEU A 99 16.15 -3.39 1.70
C LEU A 99 14.62 -3.39 1.67
N THR A 100 13.99 -4.55 1.90
CA THR A 100 12.53 -4.68 2.00
C THR A 100 12.00 -3.75 3.10
N GLY A 101 10.99 -2.94 2.76
CA GLY A 101 10.40 -1.93 3.62
C GLY A 101 11.16 -0.61 3.73
N TYR A 102 12.41 -0.54 3.25
CA TYR A 102 13.20 0.69 3.16
C TYR A 102 13.17 1.32 1.77
N MET A 103 13.01 0.48 0.74
CA MET A 103 12.89 0.91 -0.64
C MET A 103 11.80 0.08 -1.33
N GLY A 104 10.75 0.76 -1.80
CA GLY A 104 9.67 0.13 -2.53
C GLY A 104 9.79 0.24 -4.04
N HIS A 105 8.72 -0.17 -4.71
CA HIS A 105 8.51 0.04 -6.13
C HIS A 105 7.06 0.39 -6.39
N SER A 106 6.78 1.09 -7.48
CA SER A 106 5.41 1.37 -7.88
C SER A 106 5.21 1.30 -9.38
N ALA A 107 3.99 0.97 -9.75
CA ALA A 107 3.57 0.81 -11.14
C ALA A 107 2.12 1.26 -11.32
N LEU A 108 1.83 1.75 -12.51
CA LEU A 108 0.51 2.21 -12.89
C LEU A 108 -0.15 1.20 -13.84
N VAL A 109 -1.29 0.66 -13.46
CA VAL A 109 -2.08 -0.24 -14.30
C VAL A 109 -2.77 0.54 -15.41
N ILE A 110 -2.67 0.05 -16.64
CA ILE A 110 -3.28 0.68 -17.82
C ILE A 110 -4.49 -0.08 -18.36
N ASN A 111 -4.61 -1.37 -18.04
CA ASN A 111 -5.76 -2.23 -18.35
C ASN A 111 -5.72 -3.49 -17.46
N GLU A 112 -6.63 -4.44 -17.69
CA GLU A 112 -6.77 -5.64 -16.85
C GLU A 112 -5.57 -6.60 -16.88
N ASN A 113 -4.63 -6.43 -17.83
CA ASN A 113 -3.50 -7.33 -18.04
C ASN A 113 -2.13 -6.65 -17.92
N GLU A 114 -2.07 -5.33 -18.03
CA GLU A 114 -0.82 -4.59 -18.25
C GLU A 114 -0.70 -3.34 -17.40
N LEU A 115 0.55 -2.95 -17.19
CA LEU A 115 0.97 -1.77 -16.46
C LEU A 115 2.15 -1.08 -17.13
N ILE A 116 2.41 0.15 -16.71
CA ILE A 116 3.58 0.94 -17.04
C ILE A 116 4.35 1.24 -15.76
N GLU A 117 5.67 1.05 -15.81
CA GLU A 117 6.55 1.23 -14.66
C GLU A 117 7.91 1.80 -15.09
N SER A 118 8.63 2.39 -14.13
CA SER A 118 10.04 2.76 -14.27
C SER A 118 10.90 1.79 -13.46
N PRO A 119 11.55 0.78 -14.09
CA PRO A 119 12.04 -0.43 -13.40
C PRO A 119 13.39 -0.28 -12.69
N GLY A 120 13.94 0.92 -12.60
CA GLY A 120 15.23 1.16 -11.94
C GLY A 120 16.49 0.99 -12.79
N LEU A 121 16.32 0.56 -14.05
CA LEU A 121 17.40 0.31 -15.01
C LEU A 121 16.95 0.78 -16.40
N GLY A 122 17.86 0.71 -17.39
CA GLY A 122 17.48 0.91 -18.78
C GLY A 122 16.65 -0.28 -19.32
N PRO A 123 15.54 -0.05 -20.05
CA PRO A 123 14.92 1.24 -20.39
C PRO A 123 14.22 1.89 -19.19
N ALA A 124 14.29 3.22 -19.10
CA ALA A 124 13.78 3.99 -17.95
C ALA A 124 12.26 3.91 -17.77
N ILE A 125 11.51 3.62 -18.84
CA ILE A 125 10.07 3.37 -18.79
C ILE A 125 9.77 2.12 -19.60
N ILE A 126 9.01 1.19 -19.04
CA ILE A 126 8.60 -0.04 -19.69
C ILE A 126 7.09 -0.27 -19.54
N ARG A 127 6.53 -0.98 -20.50
CA ARG A 127 5.21 -1.62 -20.40
C ARG A 127 5.44 -3.10 -20.07
N SER A 128 4.71 -3.64 -19.10
CA SER A 128 4.86 -5.03 -18.64
C SER A 128 3.50 -5.62 -18.30
N SER A 129 3.43 -6.95 -18.26
CA SER A 129 2.24 -7.62 -17.75
C SER A 129 2.13 -7.47 -16.25
N ILE A 130 0.90 -7.43 -15.73
CA ILE A 130 0.64 -7.43 -14.30
C ILE A 130 1.27 -8.64 -13.64
N LYS A 131 1.17 -9.82 -14.27
CA LYS A 131 1.81 -11.05 -13.78
C LYS A 131 3.31 -10.86 -13.53
N GLN A 132 4.04 -10.24 -14.46
CA GLN A 132 5.48 -10.00 -14.28
C GLN A 132 5.78 -9.10 -13.09
N PHE A 133 4.95 -8.09 -12.82
CA PHE A 133 5.08 -7.28 -11.61
C PHE A 133 4.84 -8.13 -10.37
N LEU A 134 3.78 -8.94 -10.34
CA LEU A 134 3.46 -9.80 -9.19
C LEU A 134 4.56 -10.83 -8.90
N ASP A 135 5.17 -11.39 -9.95
CA ASP A 135 6.25 -12.37 -9.81
C ASP A 135 7.51 -11.70 -9.21
N LYS A 136 7.79 -10.43 -9.54
CA LYS A 136 8.92 -9.65 -9.01
C LYS A 136 8.64 -9.08 -7.62
N HIS A 137 7.40 -8.67 -7.40
CA HIS A 137 6.92 -7.89 -6.26
C HIS A 137 5.70 -8.55 -5.60
N PRO A 138 5.85 -9.77 -5.02
CA PRO A 138 4.73 -10.46 -4.38
C PRO A 138 4.16 -9.70 -3.19
N VAL A 139 4.95 -8.86 -2.51
CA VAL A 139 4.56 -8.07 -1.34
C VAL A 139 4.23 -6.64 -1.78
N HIS A 140 2.98 -6.42 -2.15
CA HIS A 140 2.48 -5.12 -2.59
C HIS A 140 1.02 -4.88 -2.16
N ALA A 141 0.64 -3.61 -2.24
CA ALA A 141 -0.73 -3.13 -2.16
C ALA A 141 -1.20 -2.66 -3.55
N GLN A 142 -2.51 -2.68 -3.73
CA GLN A 142 -3.22 -2.20 -4.90
C GLN A 142 -4.25 -1.17 -4.44
N PHE A 143 -4.18 0.03 -5.00
CA PHE A 143 -5.13 1.11 -4.78
C PHE A 143 -5.87 1.41 -6.08
N ARG A 144 -7.12 1.87 -5.99
CA ARG A 144 -7.93 2.26 -7.15
C ARG A 144 -8.54 3.63 -6.91
N PRO A 145 -8.50 4.55 -7.89
CA PRO A 145 -9.28 5.78 -7.78
C PRO A 145 -10.77 5.47 -7.70
N VAL A 146 -11.48 6.08 -6.76
CA VAL A 146 -12.93 5.89 -6.57
C VAL A 146 -13.71 6.30 -7.82
N GLN A 147 -13.22 7.30 -8.55
CA GLN A 147 -13.79 7.74 -9.82
C GLN A 147 -13.09 7.05 -11.00
N SER A 148 -13.80 6.19 -11.73
CA SER A 148 -13.23 5.45 -12.87
C SER A 148 -12.69 6.36 -13.98
N GLU A 149 -13.32 7.51 -14.21
CA GLU A 149 -12.88 8.50 -15.21
C GLU A 149 -11.47 9.04 -14.92
N VAL A 150 -11.10 9.20 -13.63
CA VAL A 150 -9.74 9.55 -13.24
C VAL A 150 -8.78 8.46 -13.70
N GLY A 151 -9.08 7.20 -13.37
CA GLY A 151 -8.23 6.08 -13.75
C GLY A 151 -8.05 5.92 -15.26
N GLU A 152 -9.11 6.10 -16.04
CA GLU A 152 -9.07 6.07 -17.51
C GLU A 152 -8.18 7.18 -18.08
N LYS A 153 -8.31 8.42 -17.60
CA LYS A 153 -7.49 9.56 -18.04
C LYS A 153 -6.00 9.36 -17.72
N VAL A 154 -5.71 8.88 -16.51
CA VAL A 154 -4.34 8.58 -16.08
C VAL A 154 -3.71 7.48 -16.94
N ALA A 155 -4.44 6.37 -17.17
CA ALA A 155 -3.96 5.29 -18.01
C ALA A 155 -3.70 5.75 -19.45
N GLN A 156 -4.61 6.55 -20.02
CA GLN A 156 -4.44 7.12 -21.36
C GLN A 156 -3.18 7.98 -21.45
N TYR A 157 -2.96 8.88 -20.48
CA TYR A 157 -1.75 9.70 -20.43
C TYR A 157 -0.49 8.84 -20.34
N ALA A 158 -0.49 7.81 -19.50
CA ALA A 158 0.66 6.92 -19.34
C ALA A 158 1.01 6.18 -20.63
N ILE A 159 0.00 5.72 -21.38
CA ILE A 159 0.17 5.08 -22.69
C ILE A 159 0.81 6.06 -23.68
N GLU A 160 0.30 7.29 -23.78
CA GLU A 160 0.84 8.32 -24.67
C GLU A 160 2.27 8.71 -24.29
N TYR A 161 2.53 8.86 -23.00
CA TYR A 161 3.84 9.18 -22.46
C TYR A 161 4.86 8.10 -22.77
N TYR A 162 4.50 6.82 -22.58
CA TYR A 162 5.33 5.68 -22.95
C TYR A 162 5.59 5.61 -24.46
N GLN A 163 4.58 5.84 -25.30
CA GLN A 163 4.73 5.87 -26.76
C GLN A 163 5.70 6.97 -27.20
N LYS A 164 5.60 8.16 -26.60
CA LYS A 164 6.49 9.29 -26.89
C LYS A 164 7.92 9.02 -26.39
N TYR A 165 8.08 8.43 -25.20
CA TYR A 165 9.38 7.95 -24.71
C TYR A 165 10.03 6.97 -25.70
N LYS A 166 9.27 5.97 -26.16
CA LYS A 166 9.72 4.98 -27.15
C LYS A 166 10.19 5.64 -28.45
N LEU A 167 9.42 6.58 -28.97
CA LEU A 167 9.77 7.35 -30.17
C LEU A 167 11.06 8.17 -29.97
N ASN A 168 11.22 8.82 -28.82
CA ASN A 168 12.41 9.61 -28.50
C ASN A 168 13.65 8.72 -28.40
N VAL A 169 13.54 7.55 -27.77
CA VAL A 169 14.60 6.53 -27.72
C VAL A 169 15.03 6.12 -29.12
N GLU A 170 14.07 5.81 -30.00
CA GLU A 170 14.34 5.35 -31.37
C GLU A 170 14.96 6.45 -32.24
N LYS A 171 14.55 7.71 -32.05
CA LYS A 171 15.09 8.87 -32.79
C LYS A 171 16.37 9.45 -32.18
N GLY A 172 16.85 8.95 -31.05
CA GLY A 172 17.98 9.53 -30.33
C GLY A 172 17.71 10.96 -29.82
N ILE A 173 16.44 11.31 -29.61
CA ILE A 173 16.02 12.60 -29.06
C ILE A 173 16.07 12.53 -27.51
N HIS A 174 16.00 13.69 -26.86
CA HIS A 174 15.90 13.82 -25.41
C HIS A 174 14.84 12.86 -24.81
N LYS A 175 15.25 12.12 -23.79
CA LYS A 175 14.46 11.12 -23.08
C LYS A 175 14.79 11.23 -21.59
N PRO A 176 13.82 10.94 -20.70
CA PRO A 176 14.12 10.87 -19.29
C PRO A 176 15.15 9.78 -19.03
N THR A 177 16.04 10.10 -18.11
CA THR A 177 16.99 9.12 -17.56
C THR A 177 16.51 8.69 -16.20
N PHE A 178 16.76 7.42 -15.86
CA PHE A 178 16.45 6.95 -14.52
C PHE A 178 17.37 7.62 -13.49
N SER A 179 16.80 8.22 -12.43
CA SER A 179 17.58 8.81 -11.33
C SER A 179 16.75 9.00 -10.05
N PHE A 180 17.41 8.85 -8.90
CA PHE A 180 16.88 9.14 -7.56
C PHE A 180 17.46 10.44 -6.97
N ASP A 181 17.76 11.43 -7.82
CA ASP A 181 18.35 12.68 -7.36
C ASP A 181 17.33 13.52 -6.56
N LEU A 182 17.68 13.93 -5.34
CA LEU A 182 16.81 14.72 -4.46
C LEU A 182 16.63 16.18 -4.94
N SER A 183 17.45 16.63 -5.90
CA SER A 183 17.37 17.98 -6.45
C SER A 183 16.45 18.10 -7.68
N GLN A 184 15.78 17.01 -8.08
CA GLN A 184 14.98 16.98 -9.30
C GLN A 184 13.57 17.55 -9.10
N GLU A 185 13.09 18.33 -10.08
CA GLU A 185 11.70 18.76 -10.14
C GLU A 185 10.78 17.57 -10.47
N LEU A 186 9.62 17.46 -9.78
CA LEU A 186 8.66 16.38 -10.04
C LEU A 186 7.85 16.59 -11.33
N ASP A 187 7.62 17.85 -11.68
CA ASP A 187 6.77 18.28 -12.79
C ASP A 187 7.50 18.40 -14.12
N ASP A 188 8.82 18.16 -14.18
CA ASP A 188 9.51 17.89 -15.44
C ASP A 188 9.49 16.38 -15.77
N PRO A 189 8.64 15.95 -16.73
CA PRO A 189 8.60 14.56 -17.15
C PRO A 189 9.81 14.11 -17.98
N TRP A 190 10.56 15.01 -18.62
CA TRP A 190 11.54 14.61 -19.64
C TRP A 190 13.00 14.58 -19.16
N ASP A 191 13.34 15.16 -18.00
CA ASP A 191 14.71 15.08 -17.47
C ASP A 191 14.99 13.73 -16.76
N LYS A 192 14.29 13.48 -15.65
CA LYS A 192 14.48 12.31 -14.78
C LYS A 192 13.17 11.60 -14.47
N ILE A 193 13.22 10.28 -14.37
CA ILE A 193 12.06 9.46 -14.03
C ILE A 193 12.44 8.34 -13.06
N TYR A 194 11.52 8.02 -12.15
CA TYR A 194 11.57 6.85 -11.28
C TYR A 194 10.14 6.38 -11.01
N CYS A 195 9.97 5.25 -10.33
CA CYS A 195 8.68 4.56 -10.21
C CYS A 195 7.53 5.43 -9.71
N SER A 196 7.67 6.04 -8.52
CA SER A 196 6.62 6.88 -7.93
C SER A 196 6.47 8.23 -8.63
N LYS A 197 7.55 8.84 -9.15
CA LYS A 197 7.43 10.03 -10.01
C LYS A 197 6.65 9.74 -11.31
N LEU A 198 6.80 8.56 -11.90
CA LEU A 198 6.00 8.18 -13.07
C LEU A 198 4.51 8.15 -12.74
N VAL A 199 4.14 7.57 -11.59
CA VAL A 199 2.75 7.60 -11.11
C VAL A 199 2.29 9.05 -10.89
N TRP A 200 3.10 9.86 -10.19
CA TRP A 200 2.80 11.26 -9.91
C TRP A 200 2.51 12.06 -11.18
N ILE A 201 3.39 11.99 -12.18
CA ILE A 201 3.26 12.69 -13.46
C ILE A 201 1.98 12.27 -14.18
N CYS A 202 1.67 10.97 -14.20
CA CYS A 202 0.49 10.48 -14.90
C CYS A 202 -0.81 10.97 -14.25
N TYR A 203 -0.86 11.02 -12.91
CA TYR A 203 -2.00 11.59 -12.19
C TYR A 203 -2.08 13.11 -12.37
N HIS A 204 -0.96 13.81 -12.22
CA HIS A 204 -0.88 15.27 -12.31
C HIS A 204 -1.29 15.77 -13.69
N PHE A 205 -0.65 15.29 -14.76
CA PHE A 205 -0.91 15.76 -16.11
C PHE A 205 -2.06 15.04 -16.81
N GLY A 206 -2.34 13.77 -16.45
CA GLY A 206 -3.40 12.98 -17.09
C GLY A 206 -4.79 13.31 -16.54
N ALA A 207 -4.92 13.44 -15.22
CA ALA A 207 -6.21 13.62 -14.57
C ALA A 207 -6.34 14.92 -13.76
N ASN A 208 -5.35 15.81 -13.81
CA ASN A 208 -5.32 17.03 -13.00
C ASN A 208 -5.44 16.71 -11.50
N TYR A 209 -4.85 15.59 -11.08
CA TYR A 209 -4.85 15.11 -9.72
C TYR A 209 -3.41 15.15 -9.19
N THR A 210 -3.15 15.94 -8.16
CA THR A 210 -1.78 16.18 -7.68
C THR A 210 -1.62 15.60 -6.29
N PHE A 211 -0.73 14.62 -6.15
CA PHE A 211 -0.27 14.15 -4.85
C PHE A 211 0.62 15.22 -4.21
N GLU A 212 0.54 15.35 -2.89
CA GLU A 212 1.38 16.27 -2.15
C GLU A 212 2.84 15.79 -2.19
N ASN A 213 3.79 16.72 -2.18
CA ASN A 213 5.21 16.41 -2.13
C ASN A 213 5.91 17.48 -1.32
N ASP A 214 6.73 17.08 -0.36
CA ASP A 214 7.42 17.95 0.58
C ASP A 214 8.77 18.51 0.07
N HIS A 215 8.96 18.45 -1.26
CA HIS A 215 10.08 19.04 -2.01
C HIS A 215 11.43 18.32 -1.93
N LEU A 216 11.53 17.14 -1.33
CA LEU A 216 12.78 16.36 -1.32
C LEU A 216 12.72 15.13 -2.20
N TRP A 217 11.66 14.32 -2.08
CA TRP A 217 11.51 13.08 -2.82
C TRP A 217 10.09 12.55 -2.69
N PHE A 218 9.46 12.17 -3.81
CA PHE A 218 8.16 11.50 -3.77
C PHE A 218 8.35 10.00 -3.83
N SER A 219 8.63 9.34 -2.71
CA SER A 219 8.95 7.93 -2.66
C SER A 219 7.72 7.01 -2.85
N PRO A 220 7.91 5.71 -3.12
CA PRO A 220 6.81 4.75 -3.07
C PRO A 220 6.16 4.64 -1.68
N GLU A 221 6.88 4.99 -0.61
CA GLU A 221 6.36 5.01 0.75
C GLU A 221 5.42 6.21 0.93
N ASP A 222 5.85 7.42 0.56
CA ASP A 222 4.99 8.62 0.52
C ASP A 222 3.71 8.36 -0.28
N LEU A 223 3.87 7.77 -1.47
CA LEU A 223 2.75 7.39 -2.33
C LEU A 223 1.82 6.39 -1.63
N TYR A 224 2.35 5.38 -0.94
CA TYR A 224 1.54 4.40 -0.21
C TYR A 224 0.73 5.07 0.90
N HIS A 225 1.36 5.92 1.72
CA HIS A 225 0.71 6.60 2.85
C HIS A 225 -0.35 7.59 2.36
N GLN A 226 -0.02 8.39 1.34
CA GLN A 226 -1.00 9.29 0.74
C GLN A 226 -2.17 8.53 0.11
N LEU A 227 -1.97 7.37 -0.51
CA LEU A 227 -3.09 6.59 -1.05
C LEU A 227 -3.95 5.94 0.04
N LEU A 228 -3.33 5.52 1.14
CA LEU A 228 -4.03 4.86 2.25
C LEU A 228 -4.92 5.83 3.02
N GLU A 229 -4.51 7.09 3.17
CA GLU A 229 -5.21 8.11 3.94
C GLU A 229 -6.21 8.93 3.10
N ASN A 230 -6.24 8.70 1.79
CA ASN A 230 -7.00 9.53 0.86
C ASN A 230 -8.31 8.91 0.41
N GLN A 231 -9.41 9.62 0.67
CA GLN A 231 -10.77 9.21 0.34
C GLN A 231 -11.07 9.10 -1.17
N ASP A 232 -10.25 9.71 -2.03
CA ASP A 232 -10.38 9.61 -3.49
C ASP A 232 -9.83 8.26 -4.02
N PHE A 233 -9.22 7.46 -3.14
CA PHE A 233 -8.73 6.12 -3.44
C PHE A 233 -9.33 5.08 -2.49
N GLU A 234 -9.45 3.86 -3.01
CA GLU A 234 -9.83 2.69 -2.23
C GLU A 234 -8.70 1.65 -2.26
N LEU A 235 -8.46 0.99 -1.13
CA LEU A 235 -7.56 -0.15 -1.06
C LEU A 235 -8.24 -1.39 -1.63
N VAL A 236 -7.72 -1.88 -2.75
CA VAL A 236 -8.26 -3.04 -3.48
C VAL A 236 -7.74 -4.35 -2.92
N TYR A 237 -6.45 -4.38 -2.65
CA TYR A 237 -5.72 -5.56 -2.19
C TYR A 237 -4.48 -5.11 -1.44
N GLN A 238 -4.10 -5.87 -0.42
CA GLN A 238 -2.81 -5.71 0.22
C GLN A 238 -2.28 -7.06 0.67
N HIS A 239 -1.03 -7.34 0.34
CA HIS A 239 -0.35 -8.50 0.89
C HIS A 239 -0.08 -8.29 2.39
N GLN A 240 -0.26 -9.33 3.21
CA GLN A 240 -0.14 -9.27 4.68
C GLN A 240 1.23 -8.78 5.20
N ASN A 241 2.27 -8.90 4.38
CA ASN A 241 3.63 -8.48 4.73
C ASN A 241 3.99 -7.09 4.17
N VAL A 242 3.06 -6.37 3.54
CA VAL A 242 3.32 -5.00 3.10
C VAL A 242 3.60 -4.15 4.32
N LYS A 243 4.78 -3.55 4.34
CA LYS A 243 5.23 -2.69 5.43
C LYS A 243 6.34 -1.78 4.91
N PHE A 244 6.13 -0.48 5.03
CA PHE A 244 7.21 0.50 4.97
C PHE A 244 7.71 0.78 6.40
N LEU A 245 9.03 0.84 6.56
CA LEU A 245 9.70 0.89 7.87
C LEU A 245 10.21 2.29 8.22
N ILE A 246 10.23 3.18 7.23
CA ILE A 246 10.54 4.59 7.39
C ILE A 246 9.21 5.31 7.19
N ASP A 247 8.87 6.14 8.17
CA ASP A 247 7.89 7.21 8.07
C ASP A 247 8.77 8.46 7.98
N THR A 248 8.90 9.02 6.78
CA THR A 248 9.87 10.09 6.53
C THR A 248 9.30 11.46 6.89
#